data_AF-A0A7W7B063-F1
#
_entry.id   AF-A0A7W7B063-F1
#
_cell.length_a   1.000
_cell.length_b   1.000
_cell.length_c   1.000
_cell.angle_alpha   90.00
_cell.angle_beta   90.00
_cell.angle_gamma   90.00
#
_symmetry.space_group_name_H-M   'P 1'
#
loop_
_entity.id
_entity.type
_entity.pdbx_description
1 polymer ?
#
loop_
_entity_poly.entity_id
_entity_poly.type
_entity_poly.pdbx_seq_one_letter_code
_entity_poly.pdbx_strand_id
1 'polypeptide(L)'
;MSTKMYGLIPRKPGMGRDEFHDYYRHPHGTMGRNMTTMRGYVQNHQIDTDRLGPDQARFDAVAEIWLDNESDVQTFREEPILVKYLIEDEPKFVDMPNLKFFAADSEVLVSGPRQNAGLHPGDEMWSPATRPLSVKLLHFIDADGNPDWAHPDDQALGQKLGAFRHTRATPLASVHGNEPTFLGLHELWWPTRTDFHRAVDAAPDALQELLARAGKATTMLVQAERFI
;
A
#
# COMPACT_ATOMS: atom_id res chain seq x y z
N MET A 1 -1.01 -9.45 14.38
CA MET A 1 -0.78 -9.35 12.92
C MET A 1 -2.15 -9.24 12.25
N SER A 2 -2.23 -8.64 11.08
CA SER A 2 -3.48 -8.56 10.30
C SER A 2 -3.25 -9.11 8.90
N THR A 3 -4.11 -10.03 8.47
CA THR A 3 -4.11 -10.56 7.11
C THR A 3 -4.66 -9.53 6.14
N LYS A 4 -3.89 -9.24 5.09
CA LYS A 4 -4.29 -8.33 4.03
C LYS A 4 -4.02 -8.91 2.65
N MET A 5 -4.86 -8.53 1.69
CA MET A 5 -4.61 -8.72 0.28
C MET A 5 -4.40 -7.35 -0.40
N TYR A 6 -3.44 -7.31 -1.32
CA TYR A 6 -3.07 -6.16 -2.13
C TYR A 6 -3.26 -6.51 -3.60
N GLY A 7 -3.99 -5.67 -4.33
CA GLY A 7 -4.02 -5.69 -5.79
C GLY A 7 -3.22 -4.51 -6.32
N LEU A 8 -2.08 -4.73 -6.98
CA LEU A 8 -1.28 -3.68 -7.60
C LEU A 8 -1.71 -3.52 -9.05
N ILE A 9 -2.31 -2.38 -9.36
CA ILE A 9 -3.15 -2.17 -10.53
C ILE A 9 -2.44 -1.24 -11.52
N PRO A 10 -1.89 -1.77 -12.62
CA PRO A 10 -1.38 -0.96 -13.71
C PRO A 10 -2.54 -0.45 -14.56
N ARG A 11 -2.47 0.82 -14.97
CA ARG A 11 -3.45 1.40 -15.88
C ARG A 11 -3.38 0.76 -17.25
N LYS A 12 -4.56 0.52 -17.83
CA LYS A 12 -4.71 0.01 -19.21
C LYS A 12 -3.95 0.90 -20.21
N PRO A 13 -3.17 0.31 -21.15
CA PRO A 13 -2.48 1.07 -22.17
C PRO A 13 -3.43 1.96 -22.97
N GLY A 14 -3.07 3.23 -23.13
CA GLY A 14 -3.85 4.22 -23.87
C GLY A 14 -4.94 4.96 -23.07
N MET A 15 -5.27 4.52 -21.85
CA MET A 15 -6.18 5.25 -20.95
C MET A 15 -5.47 6.46 -20.35
N GLY A 16 -6.15 7.58 -20.08
CA GLY A 16 -5.55 8.73 -19.37
C GLY A 16 -5.29 8.43 -17.88
N ARG A 17 -4.33 9.12 -17.24
CA ARG A 17 -4.06 8.91 -15.79
C ARG A 17 -5.22 9.38 -14.92
N ASP A 18 -5.73 10.59 -15.17
CA ASP A 18 -6.89 11.13 -14.44
C ASP A 18 -8.12 10.25 -14.66
N GLU A 19 -8.36 9.86 -15.92
CA GLU A 19 -9.44 8.94 -16.31
C GLU A 19 -9.35 7.61 -15.54
N PHE A 20 -8.17 7.03 -15.39
CA PHE A 20 -7.96 5.80 -14.63
C PHE A 20 -8.29 5.97 -13.14
N HIS A 21 -7.76 7.02 -12.50
CA HIS A 21 -8.02 7.23 -11.08
C HIS A 21 -9.49 7.55 -10.83
N ASP A 22 -10.14 8.28 -11.73
CA ASP A 22 -11.58 8.52 -11.69
C ASP A 22 -12.35 7.21 -11.82
N TYR A 23 -12.03 6.38 -12.83
CA TYR A 23 -12.68 5.08 -13.04
C TYR A 23 -12.49 4.13 -11.85
N TYR A 24 -11.27 4.07 -11.31
CA TYR A 24 -10.93 3.24 -10.16
C TYR A 24 -11.72 3.66 -8.91
N ARG A 25 -11.93 4.97 -8.70
CA ARG A 25 -12.77 5.49 -7.62
C ARG A 25 -14.26 5.25 -7.90
N HIS A 26 -14.71 5.55 -9.12
CA HIS A 26 -16.08 5.37 -9.60
C HIS A 26 -16.10 5.12 -11.13
N PRO A 27 -16.69 4.01 -11.61
CA PRO A 27 -17.62 3.15 -10.88
C PRO A 27 -16.96 2.03 -10.07
N HIS A 28 -15.71 1.66 -10.34
CA HIS A 28 -15.12 0.41 -9.85
C HIS A 28 -15.14 0.29 -8.31
N GLY A 29 -14.53 1.26 -7.61
CA GLY A 29 -14.49 1.30 -6.15
C GLY A 29 -15.87 1.38 -5.49
N THR A 30 -16.81 2.06 -6.16
CA THR A 30 -18.21 2.16 -5.70
C THR A 30 -18.92 0.81 -5.72
N MET A 31 -18.65 -0.04 -6.72
CA MET A 31 -19.18 -1.39 -6.78
C MET A 31 -18.48 -2.29 -5.74
N GLY A 32 -17.15 -2.25 -5.70
CA GLY A 32 -16.32 -3.13 -4.88
C GLY A 32 -16.46 -2.93 -3.36
N ARG A 33 -16.76 -1.72 -2.89
CA ARG A 33 -16.88 -1.44 -1.44
C ARG A 33 -17.98 -2.21 -0.71
N ASN A 34 -18.88 -2.90 -1.42
CA ASN A 34 -20.02 -3.60 -0.83
C ASN A 34 -19.75 -5.09 -0.55
N MET A 35 -18.54 -5.59 -0.80
CA MET A 35 -18.18 -6.97 -0.50
C MET A 35 -18.19 -7.22 1.01
N THR A 36 -18.94 -8.24 1.45
CA THR A 36 -19.12 -8.54 2.87
C THR A 36 -17.90 -9.23 3.52
N THR A 37 -17.01 -9.79 2.71
CA THR A 37 -15.79 -10.45 3.17
C THR A 37 -14.75 -9.43 3.66
N MET A 38 -14.81 -8.19 3.20
CA MET A 38 -13.84 -7.15 3.58
C MET A 38 -14.08 -6.66 5.01
N ARG A 39 -12.99 -6.53 5.78
CA ARG A 39 -12.95 -5.92 7.14
C ARG A 39 -12.34 -4.52 7.13
N GLY A 40 -11.74 -4.15 6.03
CA GLY A 40 -11.15 -2.85 5.78
C GLY A 40 -10.86 -2.72 4.30
N TYR A 41 -11.01 -1.51 3.76
CA TYR A 41 -10.76 -1.25 2.35
C TYR A 41 -10.13 0.13 2.18
N VAL A 42 -8.97 0.16 1.54
CA VAL A 42 -8.26 1.38 1.15
C VAL A 42 -7.97 1.33 -0.35
N GLN A 43 -8.32 2.40 -1.05
CA GLN A 43 -7.87 2.65 -2.42
C GLN A 43 -6.64 3.55 -2.36
N ASN A 44 -5.49 3.04 -2.77
CA ASN A 44 -4.28 3.85 -2.90
C ASN A 44 -4.17 4.34 -4.33
N HIS A 45 -4.18 5.65 -4.53
CA HIS A 45 -3.95 6.30 -5.81
C HIS A 45 -2.51 6.78 -5.87
N GLN A 46 -1.73 6.31 -6.84
CA GLN A 46 -0.36 6.77 -7.02
C GLN A 46 -0.32 8.29 -7.27
N ILE A 47 0.55 8.97 -6.54
CA ILE A 47 0.83 10.41 -6.69
C ILE A 47 2.32 10.58 -6.92
N ASP A 48 2.69 11.51 -7.79
CA ASP A 48 4.10 11.70 -8.14
C ASP A 48 4.88 12.39 -7.03
N THR A 49 6.16 12.09 -6.92
CA THR A 49 7.12 12.81 -6.11
C THR A 49 8.48 12.80 -6.79
N ASP A 50 9.23 13.89 -6.63
CA ASP A 50 10.61 14.02 -7.09
C ASP A 50 11.62 13.36 -6.13
N ARG A 51 11.13 12.70 -5.06
CA ARG A 51 11.94 11.93 -4.11
C ARG A 51 12.03 10.44 -4.43
N LEU A 52 11.33 10.00 -5.48
CA LEU A 52 11.37 8.64 -6.01
C LEU A 52 11.76 8.65 -7.49
N GLY A 53 12.27 7.52 -7.97
CA GLY A 53 12.63 7.32 -9.37
C GLY A 53 11.41 7.20 -10.29
N PRO A 54 11.64 7.07 -11.62
CA PRO A 54 10.57 6.97 -12.62
C PRO A 54 9.68 5.72 -12.44
N ASP A 55 10.21 4.65 -11.84
CA ASP A 55 9.48 3.41 -11.60
C ASP A 55 8.35 3.54 -10.57
N GLN A 56 8.21 4.71 -9.93
CA GLN A 56 7.11 5.01 -8.99
C GLN A 56 5.72 4.90 -9.62
N ALA A 57 5.63 5.02 -10.94
CA ALA A 57 4.39 4.92 -11.70
C ALA A 57 4.22 3.56 -12.41
N ARG A 58 4.97 2.52 -11.99
CA ARG A 58 4.81 1.14 -12.51
C ARG A 58 3.38 0.61 -12.31
N PHE A 59 2.77 0.98 -11.19
CA PHE A 59 1.35 0.75 -10.92
C PHE A 59 0.70 2.08 -10.56
N ASP A 60 -0.47 2.36 -11.15
CA ASP A 60 -1.19 3.61 -10.91
C ASP A 60 -2.07 3.51 -9.66
N ALA A 61 -2.39 2.31 -9.16
CA ALA A 61 -3.12 2.14 -7.91
C ALA A 61 -2.76 0.85 -7.15
N VAL A 62 -3.09 0.82 -5.85
CA VAL A 62 -3.07 -0.40 -5.03
C VAL A 62 -4.36 -0.51 -4.23
N ALA A 63 -5.13 -1.59 -4.44
CA ALA A 63 -6.23 -1.95 -3.57
C ALA A 63 -5.68 -2.63 -2.32
N GLU A 64 -6.06 -2.18 -1.13
CA GLU A 64 -5.71 -2.80 0.16
C GLU A 64 -6.95 -3.30 0.87
N ILE A 65 -6.99 -4.60 1.14
CA ILE A 65 -8.17 -5.28 1.68
C ILE A 65 -7.77 -6.06 2.92
N TRP A 66 -8.43 -5.78 4.04
CA TRP A 66 -8.30 -6.57 5.27
C TRP A 66 -9.35 -7.69 5.25
N LEU A 67 -8.94 -8.89 5.65
CA LEU A 67 -9.76 -10.10 5.64
C LEU A 67 -9.61 -10.78 7.01
N ASP A 68 -10.57 -11.64 7.40
CA ASP A 68 -10.51 -12.27 8.73
C ASP A 68 -9.43 -13.35 8.79
N ASN A 69 -9.18 -14.05 7.67
CA ASN A 69 -8.30 -15.21 7.63
C ASN A 69 -7.78 -15.51 6.21
N GLU A 70 -6.85 -16.46 6.10
CA GLU A 70 -6.25 -16.86 4.82
C GLU A 70 -7.23 -17.56 3.87
N SER A 71 -8.26 -18.25 4.38
CA SER A 71 -9.29 -18.88 3.53
C SER A 71 -10.11 -17.84 2.78
N ASP A 72 -10.41 -16.70 3.43
CA ASP A 72 -11.05 -15.57 2.77
C ASP A 72 -10.18 -14.97 1.66
N VAL A 73 -8.85 -14.98 1.82
CA VAL A 73 -7.91 -14.57 0.76
C VAL A 73 -7.98 -15.54 -0.41
N GLN A 74 -7.89 -16.84 -0.15
CA GLN A 74 -7.87 -17.88 -1.20
C GLN A 74 -9.17 -17.92 -2.00
N THR A 75 -10.31 -17.67 -1.36
CA THR A 75 -11.64 -17.69 -1.97
C THR A 75 -12.12 -16.31 -2.43
N PHE A 76 -11.31 -15.26 -2.31
CA PHE A 76 -11.73 -13.88 -2.63
C PHE A 76 -12.24 -13.72 -4.07
N ARG A 77 -11.70 -14.49 -5.02
CA ARG A 77 -12.15 -14.50 -6.42
C ARG A 77 -13.56 -15.06 -6.62
N GLU A 78 -14.11 -15.73 -5.63
CA GLU A 78 -15.47 -16.28 -5.62
C GLU A 78 -16.47 -15.32 -4.96
N GLU A 79 -16.02 -14.18 -4.44
CA GLU A 79 -16.87 -13.23 -3.75
C GLU A 79 -18.01 -12.75 -4.67
N PRO A 80 -19.29 -12.78 -4.23
CA PRO A 80 -20.42 -12.54 -5.11
C PRO A 80 -20.46 -11.17 -5.81
N ILE A 81 -20.06 -10.09 -5.14
CA ILE A 81 -19.98 -8.74 -5.73
C ILE A 81 -18.85 -8.66 -6.76
N LEU A 82 -17.70 -9.28 -6.50
CA LEU A 82 -16.56 -9.37 -7.40
C LEU A 82 -16.96 -10.09 -8.68
N VAL A 83 -17.55 -11.28 -8.54
CA VAL A 83 -17.99 -12.10 -9.68
C VAL A 83 -19.07 -11.38 -10.48
N LYS A 84 -20.02 -10.75 -9.79
CA LYS A 84 -21.15 -10.10 -10.46
C LYS A 84 -20.79 -8.80 -11.17
N TYR A 85 -19.86 -8.01 -10.63
CA TYR A 85 -19.64 -6.63 -11.08
C TYR A 85 -18.20 -6.30 -11.48
N LEU A 86 -17.19 -6.92 -10.85
CA LEU A 86 -15.80 -6.46 -11.02
C LEU A 86 -15.02 -7.24 -12.06
N ILE A 87 -15.22 -8.56 -12.22
CA ILE A 87 -14.43 -9.37 -13.17
C ILE A 87 -14.51 -8.81 -14.59
N GLU A 88 -15.72 -8.45 -15.06
CA GLU A 88 -15.90 -7.87 -16.40
C GLU A 88 -15.55 -6.38 -16.47
N ASP A 89 -15.40 -5.72 -15.31
CA ASP A 89 -15.09 -4.30 -15.21
C ASP A 89 -13.58 -4.04 -15.20
N GLU A 90 -12.78 -4.89 -14.56
CA GLU A 90 -11.32 -4.78 -14.49
C GLU A 90 -10.67 -4.53 -15.88
N PRO A 91 -10.96 -5.31 -16.96
CA PRO A 91 -10.32 -5.10 -18.27
C PRO A 91 -10.65 -3.77 -18.96
N LYS A 92 -11.60 -2.99 -18.44
CA LYS A 92 -11.95 -1.68 -18.99
C LYS A 92 -10.90 -0.62 -18.64
N PHE A 93 -10.24 -0.74 -17.49
CA PHE A 93 -9.29 0.26 -16.99
C PHE A 93 -7.95 -0.34 -16.49
N VAL A 94 -7.86 -1.64 -16.28
CA VAL A 94 -6.66 -2.34 -15.81
C VAL A 94 -5.91 -3.00 -16.96
N ASP A 95 -4.58 -2.93 -16.92
CA ASP A 95 -3.71 -3.77 -17.73
C ASP A 95 -3.62 -5.18 -17.12
N MET A 96 -4.60 -6.02 -17.45
CA MET A 96 -4.80 -7.34 -16.85
C MET A 96 -3.55 -8.26 -16.88
N PRO A 97 -2.77 -8.36 -17.97
CA PRO A 97 -1.53 -9.15 -17.99
C PRO A 97 -0.49 -8.72 -16.94
N ASN A 98 -0.49 -7.45 -16.53
CA ASN A 98 0.51 -6.90 -15.61
C ASN A 98 -0.02 -6.70 -14.18
N LEU A 99 -1.32 -6.89 -13.95
CA LEU A 99 -1.94 -6.89 -12.62
C LEU A 99 -1.24 -7.89 -11.69
N LYS A 100 -0.88 -7.46 -10.47
CA LYS A 100 -0.26 -8.32 -9.46
C LYS A 100 -1.12 -8.42 -8.21
N PHE A 101 -1.10 -9.58 -7.59
CA PHE A 101 -1.71 -9.83 -6.29
C PHE A 101 -0.64 -10.20 -5.27
N PHE A 102 -0.82 -9.70 -4.07
CA PHE A 102 0.03 -10.00 -2.93
C PHE A 102 -0.83 -10.18 -1.70
N ALA A 103 -0.72 -11.32 -1.03
CA ALA A 103 -1.36 -11.55 0.27
C ALA A 103 -0.29 -11.71 1.36
N ALA A 104 -0.46 -11.04 2.48
CA ALA A 104 0.55 -10.98 3.52
C ALA A 104 -0.05 -10.76 4.91
N ASP A 105 0.66 -11.23 5.92
CA ASP A 105 0.42 -10.82 7.29
C ASP A 105 1.22 -9.57 7.62
N SER A 106 0.53 -8.57 8.15
CA SER A 106 1.12 -7.28 8.52
C SER A 106 1.39 -7.20 10.02
N GLU A 107 2.62 -6.85 10.37
CA GLU A 107 3.02 -6.43 11.71
C GLU A 107 3.18 -4.91 11.79
N VAL A 108 2.92 -4.37 12.98
CA VAL A 108 3.00 -2.93 13.23
C VAL A 108 4.29 -2.62 13.97
N LEU A 109 5.18 -1.86 13.33
CA LEU A 109 6.44 -1.39 13.92
C LEU A 109 6.26 -0.06 14.64
N VAL A 110 5.47 0.84 14.04
CA VAL A 110 5.05 2.12 14.63
C VAL A 110 3.55 2.24 14.42
N SER A 111 2.78 2.37 15.51
CA SER A 111 1.32 2.40 15.46
C SER A 111 0.73 3.80 15.22
N GLY A 112 1.44 4.83 15.68
CA GLY A 112 1.06 6.24 15.66
C GLY A 112 2.23 7.13 16.11
N PRO A 113 2.08 8.47 16.04
CA PRO A 113 3.04 9.41 16.61
C PRO A 113 3.32 9.13 18.09
N ARG A 114 4.54 9.44 18.54
CA ARG A 114 4.91 9.24 19.95
C ARG A 114 4.06 10.16 20.84
N GLN A 115 3.18 9.55 21.62
CA GLN A 115 2.35 10.25 22.61
C GLN A 115 3.24 10.95 23.65
N ASN A 116 2.82 12.13 24.12
CA ASN A 116 3.54 12.94 25.11
C ASN A 116 4.96 13.38 24.70
N ALA A 117 5.27 13.41 23.40
CA ALA A 117 6.56 13.89 22.89
C ALA A 117 6.59 15.42 22.66
N GLY A 118 5.59 16.15 23.17
CA GLY A 118 5.45 17.59 22.93
C GLY A 118 5.14 17.90 21.46
N LEU A 119 4.42 17.01 20.78
CA LEU A 119 4.03 17.20 19.39
C LEU A 119 2.93 18.26 19.28
N HIS A 120 2.71 18.75 18.07
CA HIS A 120 1.53 19.57 17.80
C HIS A 120 0.26 18.74 18.09
N PRO A 121 -0.79 19.28 18.76
CA PRO A 121 -1.97 18.50 19.14
C PRO A 121 -2.66 17.80 17.95
N GLY A 122 -2.59 18.40 16.76
CA GLY A 122 -3.10 17.79 15.53
C GLY A 122 -2.40 16.48 15.16
N ASP A 123 -1.11 16.35 15.47
CA ASP A 123 -0.32 15.15 15.22
C ASP A 123 -0.64 14.08 16.26
N GLU A 124 -0.75 14.46 17.54
CA GLU A 124 -1.09 13.54 18.63
C GLU A 124 -2.46 12.86 18.43
N MET A 125 -3.40 13.58 17.82
CA MET A 125 -4.75 13.10 17.51
C MET A 125 -4.85 12.40 16.14
N TRP A 126 -3.78 12.39 15.33
CA TRP A 126 -3.84 11.83 13.99
C TRP A 126 -3.84 10.30 14.02
N SER A 127 -4.72 9.68 13.22
CA SER A 127 -4.78 8.24 13.02
C SER A 127 -5.30 7.90 11.62
N PRO A 128 -4.72 6.90 10.93
CA PRO A 128 -5.23 6.45 9.64
C PRO A 128 -6.59 5.74 9.77
N ALA A 129 -7.02 5.39 10.99
CA ALA A 129 -8.34 4.80 11.23
C ALA A 129 -9.48 5.83 11.22
N THR A 130 -9.19 7.11 11.47
CA THR A 130 -10.19 8.18 11.57
C THR A 130 -10.02 9.27 10.51
N ARG A 131 -9.02 9.13 9.63
CA ARG A 131 -8.78 10.04 8.52
C ARG A 131 -9.13 9.35 7.20
N PRO A 132 -10.06 9.93 6.40
CA PRO A 132 -10.44 9.33 5.12
C PRO A 132 -9.30 9.39 4.11
N LEU A 133 -8.42 10.40 4.22
CA LEU A 133 -7.27 10.60 3.34
C LEU A 133 -5.98 10.61 4.16
N SER A 134 -4.96 9.95 3.64
CA SER A 134 -3.57 10.02 4.14
C SER A 134 -2.59 9.84 2.99
N VAL A 135 -1.31 10.10 3.24
CA VAL A 135 -0.24 9.77 2.29
C VAL A 135 0.52 8.55 2.77
N LYS A 136 0.80 7.62 1.86
CA LYS A 136 1.63 6.46 2.16
C LYS A 136 2.79 6.32 1.20
N LEU A 137 3.91 5.81 1.70
CA LEU A 137 4.92 5.16 0.88
C LEU A 137 4.64 3.65 0.93
N LEU A 138 4.37 3.06 -0.23
CA LEU A 138 4.30 1.61 -0.41
C LEU A 138 5.61 1.15 -1.05
N HIS A 139 6.36 0.31 -0.34
CA HIS A 139 7.67 -0.17 -0.76
C HIS A 139 7.66 -1.70 -0.78
N PHE A 140 7.25 -2.26 -1.93
CA PHE A 140 7.19 -3.71 -2.16
C PHE A 140 8.57 -4.21 -2.58
N ILE A 141 9.07 -5.24 -1.92
CA ILE A 141 10.36 -5.86 -2.23
C ILE A 141 10.11 -6.90 -3.32
N ASP A 142 10.68 -6.71 -4.52
CA ASP A 142 10.46 -7.61 -5.65
C ASP A 142 11.01 -9.02 -5.32
N ALA A 143 10.46 -10.07 -5.95
CA ALA A 143 10.87 -11.45 -5.72
C ALA A 143 12.38 -11.71 -5.94
N ASP A 144 13.01 -10.94 -6.84
CA ASP A 144 14.45 -10.95 -7.12
C ASP A 144 15.21 -9.82 -6.40
N GLY A 145 14.62 -9.24 -5.35
CA GLY A 145 15.25 -8.30 -4.44
C GLY A 145 16.11 -8.99 -3.36
N ASN A 146 16.46 -8.23 -2.33
CA ASN A 146 17.25 -8.70 -1.21
C ASN A 146 16.39 -9.56 -0.26
N PRO A 147 16.72 -10.84 -0.01
CA PRO A 147 15.99 -11.66 0.97
C PRO A 147 16.12 -11.14 2.41
N ASP A 148 17.21 -10.42 2.73
CA ASP A 148 17.46 -9.83 4.05
C ASP A 148 16.95 -8.37 4.15
N TRP A 149 15.87 -8.05 3.43
CA TRP A 149 15.28 -6.71 3.37
C TRP A 149 14.74 -6.22 4.72
N ALA A 150 14.23 -7.12 5.55
CA ALA A 150 13.60 -6.83 6.83
C ALA A 150 14.66 -6.74 7.93
N HIS A 151 14.79 -5.57 8.58
CA HIS A 151 15.86 -5.33 9.54
C HIS A 151 15.32 -4.97 10.95
N PRO A 152 16.06 -5.28 12.03
CA PRO A 152 15.62 -4.93 13.40
C PRO A 152 15.45 -3.43 13.67
N ASP A 153 16.11 -2.56 12.91
CA ASP A 153 16.07 -1.11 13.06
C ASP A 153 15.08 -0.42 12.12
N ASP A 154 14.26 -1.17 11.37
CA ASP A 154 13.25 -0.60 10.46
C ASP A 154 12.34 0.39 11.19
N GLN A 155 11.96 0.09 12.44
CA GLN A 155 11.19 1.00 13.28
C GLN A 155 11.90 2.34 13.49
N ALA A 156 13.21 2.32 13.76
CA ALA A 156 14.00 3.53 13.97
C ALA A 156 14.14 4.32 12.65
N LEU A 157 14.29 3.60 11.54
CA LEU A 157 14.37 4.19 10.20
C LEU A 157 13.05 4.90 9.81
N GLY A 158 11.91 4.25 10.04
CA GLY A 158 10.59 4.85 9.82
C GLY A 158 10.35 6.09 10.70
N GLN A 159 10.80 6.06 11.96
CA GLN A 159 10.75 7.22 12.85
C GLN A 159 11.66 8.37 12.38
N LYS A 160 12.86 8.06 11.88
CA LYS A 160 13.78 9.04 11.29
C LYS A 160 13.19 9.70 10.03
N LEU A 161 12.39 8.94 9.27
CA LEU A 161 11.59 9.42 8.14
C LEU A 161 10.33 10.19 8.55
N GLY A 162 10.12 10.43 9.85
CA GLY A 162 8.96 11.15 10.37
C GLY A 162 7.62 10.47 10.07
N ALA A 163 7.62 9.17 9.77
CA ALA A 163 6.40 8.43 9.48
C ALA A 163 5.57 8.28 10.76
N PHE A 164 4.28 8.62 10.67
CA PHE A 164 3.34 8.52 11.79
C PHE A 164 2.95 7.07 12.06
N ARG A 165 3.04 6.21 11.04
CA ARG A 165 2.83 4.77 11.16
C ARG A 165 3.83 4.07 10.25
N HIS A 166 4.25 2.87 10.65
CA HIS A 166 5.11 2.00 9.87
C HIS A 166 4.69 0.56 10.12
N THR A 167 4.35 -0.15 9.05
CA THR A 167 4.09 -1.59 9.08
C THR A 167 5.07 -2.31 8.17
N ARG A 168 5.26 -3.58 8.49
CA ARG A 168 5.97 -4.53 7.65
C ARG A 168 5.03 -5.68 7.36
N ALA A 169 5.00 -6.18 6.14
CA ALA A 169 4.16 -7.30 5.76
C ALA A 169 4.97 -8.42 5.11
N THR A 170 4.73 -9.64 5.57
CA THR A 170 5.43 -10.86 5.13
C THR A 170 4.46 -11.74 4.34
N PRO A 171 4.87 -12.34 3.21
CA PRO A 171 3.98 -13.10 2.34
C PRO A 171 3.34 -14.29 3.08
N LEU A 172 2.05 -14.53 2.82
CA LEU A 172 1.39 -15.74 3.32
C LEU A 172 1.87 -16.97 2.54
N ALA A 173 2.55 -17.89 3.23
CA ALA A 173 3.06 -19.12 2.61
C ALA A 173 1.94 -19.98 2.00
N SER A 174 0.74 -19.97 2.57
CA SER A 174 -0.44 -20.70 2.07
C SER A 174 -1.00 -20.16 0.74
N VAL A 175 -0.65 -18.94 0.37
CA VAL A 175 -1.10 -18.29 -0.88
C VAL A 175 0.00 -18.34 -1.93
N HIS A 176 1.25 -18.09 -1.52
CA HIS A 176 2.37 -17.92 -2.44
C HIS A 176 3.30 -19.13 -2.56
N GLY A 177 3.21 -20.10 -1.65
CA GLY A 177 4.19 -21.17 -1.54
C GLY A 177 5.59 -20.62 -1.25
N ASN A 178 6.59 -21.11 -1.98
CA ASN A 178 8.00 -20.74 -1.81
C ASN A 178 8.47 -19.64 -2.78
N GLU A 179 7.63 -19.19 -3.71
CA GLU A 179 7.98 -18.24 -4.77
C GLU A 179 6.99 -17.07 -4.78
N PRO A 180 7.01 -16.20 -3.76
CA PRO A 180 6.07 -15.10 -3.67
C PRO A 180 6.35 -14.01 -4.71
N THR A 181 5.28 -13.35 -5.18
CA THR A 181 5.39 -12.22 -6.11
C THR A 181 6.27 -11.08 -5.56
N PHE A 182 6.26 -10.90 -4.23
CA PHE A 182 7.09 -9.95 -3.49
C PHE A 182 7.63 -10.65 -2.24
N LEU A 183 8.88 -10.35 -1.86
CA LEU A 183 9.49 -10.87 -0.62
C LEU A 183 8.87 -10.24 0.63
N GLY A 184 8.25 -9.07 0.48
CA GLY A 184 7.53 -8.37 1.53
C GLY A 184 7.18 -6.94 1.15
N LEU A 185 6.70 -6.19 2.13
CA LEU A 185 6.26 -4.81 1.95
C LEU A 185 6.54 -3.99 3.20
N HIS A 186 7.08 -2.79 3.01
CA HIS A 186 6.96 -1.70 3.98
C HIS A 186 5.84 -0.75 3.59
N GLU A 187 5.01 -0.38 4.56
CA GLU A 187 4.06 0.73 4.42
C GLU A 187 4.43 1.79 5.46
N LEU A 188 4.57 3.04 5.04
CA LEU A 188 4.84 4.18 5.92
C LEU A 188 3.81 5.27 5.67
N TRP A 189 3.33 5.96 6.71
CA TRP A 189 2.24 6.95 6.60
C TRP A 189 2.66 8.36 7.03
N TRP A 190 2.11 9.35 6.36
CA TRP A 190 2.15 10.77 6.73
C TRP A 190 0.75 11.40 6.63
N PRO A 191 0.46 12.45 7.40
CA PRO A 191 -0.80 13.17 7.29
C PRO A 191 -1.03 13.79 5.91
N THR A 192 0.01 14.39 5.33
CA THR A 192 -0.05 15.07 4.03
C THR A 192 1.19 14.79 3.19
N ARG A 193 1.09 15.06 1.88
CA ARG A 193 2.24 15.00 0.96
C ARG A 193 3.35 15.98 1.35
N THR A 194 2.98 17.15 1.84
CA THR A 194 3.94 18.16 2.31
C THR A 194 4.72 17.65 3.52
N ASP A 195 4.08 16.94 4.43
CA ASP A 195 4.76 16.36 5.60
C ASP A 195 5.71 15.24 5.18
N PHE A 196 5.33 14.39 4.23
CA PHE A 196 6.23 13.41 3.62
C PHE A 196 7.47 14.09 3.01
N HIS A 197 7.29 15.11 2.16
CA HIS A 197 8.42 15.80 1.54
C HIS A 197 9.34 16.46 2.58
N ARG A 198 8.78 17.17 3.57
CA ARG A 198 9.58 17.81 4.64
C ARG A 198 10.37 16.79 5.45
N ALA A 199 9.76 15.65 5.78
CA ALA A 199 10.41 14.63 6.59
C ALA A 199 11.54 13.92 5.81
N VAL A 200 11.32 13.62 4.53
CA VAL A 200 12.35 13.07 3.64
C VAL A 200 13.49 14.07 3.41
N ASP A 201 13.17 15.35 3.16
CA ASP A 201 14.17 16.40 2.94
C ASP A 201 15.03 16.65 4.20
N ALA A 202 14.47 16.43 5.39
CA ALA A 202 15.19 16.49 6.66
C ALA A 202 16.06 15.25 6.95
N ALA A 203 15.79 14.12 6.29
CA ALA A 203 16.48 12.85 6.51
C ALA A 203 16.69 12.06 5.20
N PRO A 204 17.36 12.62 4.18
CA PRO A 204 17.47 12.00 2.85
C PRO A 204 18.17 10.64 2.89
N ASP A 205 19.18 10.50 3.75
CA ASP A 205 19.92 9.25 3.95
C ASP A 205 19.01 8.11 4.44
N ALA A 206 17.97 8.43 5.22
CA ALA A 206 17.06 7.42 5.76
C ALA A 206 16.19 6.79 4.65
N LEU A 207 15.73 7.60 3.69
CA LEU A 207 14.96 7.10 2.56
C LEU A 207 15.88 6.28 1.65
N GLN A 208 17.07 6.79 1.35
CA GLN A 208 18.05 6.07 0.54
C GLN A 208 18.43 4.73 1.16
N GLU A 209 18.64 4.69 2.48
CA GLU A 209 18.93 3.46 3.21
C GLU A 209 17.77 2.45 3.11
N LEU A 210 16.52 2.89 3.32
CA LEU A 210 15.35 2.02 3.17
C LEU A 210 15.28 1.42 1.76
N LEU A 211 15.42 2.24 0.73
CA LEU A 211 15.32 1.81 -0.66
C LEU A 211 16.48 0.90 -1.07
N ALA A 212 17.70 1.19 -0.61
CA ALA A 212 18.89 0.41 -0.92
C ALA A 212 18.85 -1.00 -0.31
N ARG A 213 18.30 -1.14 0.91
CA ARG A 213 18.15 -2.45 1.59
C ARG A 213 17.33 -3.44 0.79
N ALA A 214 16.39 -2.97 -0.02
CA ALA A 214 15.56 -3.84 -0.84
C ALA A 214 16.30 -4.50 -2.00
N GLY A 215 17.43 -3.93 -2.46
CA GLY A 215 18.10 -4.33 -3.71
C GLY A 215 17.27 -3.98 -4.95
N LYS A 216 16.12 -4.66 -5.11
CA LYS A 216 15.11 -4.36 -6.13
C LYS A 216 13.73 -4.31 -5.52
N ALA A 217 12.99 -3.25 -5.85
CA ALA A 217 11.69 -2.97 -5.27
C ALA A 217 10.80 -2.17 -6.21
N THR A 218 9.50 -2.32 -6.00
CA THR A 218 8.48 -1.43 -6.52
C THR A 218 8.06 -0.45 -5.42
N THR A 219 8.42 0.82 -5.58
CA THR A 219 8.17 1.86 -4.57
C THR A 219 7.31 2.97 -5.13
N MET A 220 6.24 3.33 -4.44
CA MET A 220 5.35 4.41 -4.87
C MET A 220 4.87 5.25 -3.68
N LEU A 221 4.68 6.55 -3.93
CA LEU A 221 3.93 7.42 -3.04
C LEU A 221 2.46 7.39 -3.48
N VAL A 222 1.54 7.26 -2.53
CA VAL A 222 0.11 7.15 -2.80
C VAL A 222 -0.69 8.09 -1.90
N GLN A 223 -1.78 8.62 -2.43
CA GLN A 223 -2.90 9.10 -1.62
C GLN A 223 -3.78 7.90 -1.29
N ALA A 224 -3.87 7.58 -0.01
CA ALA A 224 -4.65 6.47 0.52
C ALA A 224 -6.04 6.97 0.92
N GLU A 225 -7.07 6.42 0.29
CA GLU A 225 -8.48 6.72 0.53
C GLU A 225 -9.14 5.56 1.26
N ARG A 226 -9.52 5.76 2.52
CA ARG A 226 -10.14 4.73 3.37
C ARG A 226 -11.66 4.74 3.22
N PHE A 227 -12.23 3.56 2.96
CA PHE A 227 -13.67 3.37 2.80
C PHE A 227 -14.31 2.55 3.93
N ILE A 228 -13.60 1.54 4.43
CA ILE A 228 -14.00 0.67 5.55
C ILE A 228 -12.83 0.62 6.53
#